data_AF-A0A5E7FVF0-F1
#
_entry.id   AF-A0A5E7FVF0-F1
#
_cell.length_a   1.000
_cell.length_b   1.000
_cell.length_c   1.000
_cell.angle_alpha   90.00
_cell.angle_beta   90.00
_cell.angle_gamma   90.00
#
_symmetry.space_group_name_H-M   'P 1'
#
loop_
_entity.id
_entity.type
_entity.pdbx_description
1 polymer ?
#
loop_
_entity_poly.entity_id
_entity_poly.type
_entity_poly.pdbx_seq_one_letter_code
_entity_poly.pdbx_strand_id
1 'polypeptide(L)'
;MLVSRYDGVHALLDCLRDYLNNLPQGPQQPKLRVRCFCHNRAQFIAQRVEDILDTAQNLLLSQLNLRYLIQVQQHYHVLELVPGQVKHAALTSLPALFDYLAQEQSSYSPLHLDPMALEDHDLSLLLPMGQPDSLQVFYRVSEGLADLYVLDELNAMWHQRLPWHDEQSLLVPLQRFLLSIQYRRDASLPMDSVQPKHPDILYYQLLPSGTGRARRVEARPAPQTPVNKPFYDVQAIVGKAAPGKVQVTLYCNQREFSELEHGDQLFSVVAREIVEQRRETERYRCYITDLDLSGLLGDGQGSSNLYLRYKADLERALNEALEQV
;
A
#
# COMPACT_ATOMS: atom_id res chain seq x y z
N MET A 1 -29.35 26.60 22.07
CA MET A 1 -28.81 25.23 22.19
C MET A 1 -28.97 24.59 20.84
N LEU A 2 -27.88 24.33 20.11
CA LEU A 2 -27.94 23.59 18.85
C LEU A 2 -28.08 22.10 19.22
N VAL A 3 -29.09 21.44 18.69
CA VAL A 3 -29.31 20.00 18.89
C VAL A 3 -29.40 19.38 17.51
N SER A 4 -28.48 18.47 17.22
CA SER A 4 -28.48 17.68 15.99
C SER A 4 -28.79 16.23 16.32
N ARG A 5 -29.49 15.56 15.40
CA ARG A 5 -29.84 14.15 15.51
C ARG A 5 -29.22 13.42 14.33
N TYR A 6 -28.58 12.29 14.62
CA TYR A 6 -27.99 11.39 13.64
C TYR A 6 -28.62 10.00 13.83
N ASP A 7 -28.98 9.34 12.74
CA ASP A 7 -29.55 7.99 12.72
C ASP A 7 -28.91 7.18 11.59
N GLY A 8 -28.86 5.86 11.74
CA GLY A 8 -28.27 4.94 10.76
C GLY A 8 -26.99 4.25 11.24
N VAL A 9 -26.47 3.33 10.42
CA VAL A 9 -25.33 2.45 10.75
C VAL A 9 -24.01 3.19 10.96
N HIS A 10 -23.91 4.43 10.49
CA HIS A 10 -22.70 5.26 10.54
C HIS A 10 -22.86 6.51 11.42
N ALA A 11 -24.03 6.68 12.05
CA ALA A 11 -24.44 7.88 12.76
C ALA A 11 -23.43 8.39 13.79
N LEU A 12 -22.78 7.48 14.53
CA LEU A 12 -21.79 7.86 15.52
C LEU A 12 -20.58 8.57 14.90
N LEU A 13 -20.05 8.03 13.79
CA LEU A 13 -18.87 8.61 13.16
C LEU A 13 -19.19 9.80 12.25
N ASP A 14 -20.40 9.86 11.69
CA ASP A 14 -20.88 11.06 11.01
C ASP A 14 -21.06 12.22 12.01
N CYS A 15 -21.63 11.94 13.19
CA CYS A 15 -21.70 12.89 14.30
C CYS A 15 -20.30 13.36 14.72
N LEU A 16 -19.34 12.44 14.84
CA LEU A 16 -17.97 12.76 15.19
C LEU A 16 -17.30 13.64 14.13
N ARG A 17 -17.41 13.29 12.84
CA ARG A 17 -16.90 14.11 11.73
C ARG A 17 -17.44 15.54 11.81
N ASP A 18 -18.76 15.69 11.99
CA ASP A 18 -19.39 17.00 12.04
C ASP A 18 -19.01 17.78 13.30
N TYR A 19 -18.86 17.10 14.44
CA TYR A 19 -18.31 17.70 15.65
C TYR A 19 -16.90 18.24 15.43
N LEU A 20 -16.01 17.43 14.85
CA LEU A 20 -14.62 17.80 14.58
C LEU A 20 -14.49 18.99 13.63
N ASN A 21 -15.33 19.03 12.59
CA ASN A 21 -15.36 20.16 11.64
C ASN A 21 -15.88 21.46 12.26
N ASN A 22 -16.61 21.39 13.38
CA ASN A 22 -17.14 22.55 14.08
C ASN A 22 -16.35 22.92 15.35
N LEU A 23 -15.17 22.30 15.57
CA LEU A 23 -14.32 22.66 16.71
C LEU A 23 -13.85 24.12 16.62
N PRO A 24 -13.80 24.83 17.75
CA PRO A 24 -13.27 26.19 17.78
C PRO A 24 -11.77 26.19 17.46
N GLN A 25 -11.33 27.23 16.76
CA GLN A 25 -9.92 27.50 16.55
C GLN A 25 -9.31 27.98 17.88
N GLY A 26 -8.20 27.34 18.31
CA GLY A 26 -7.43 27.75 19.48
C GLY A 26 -7.32 26.69 20.59
N PRO A 27 -6.70 27.04 21.73
CA PRO A 27 -6.36 26.08 22.78
C PRO A 27 -7.56 25.65 23.64
N GLN A 28 -8.63 26.45 23.66
CA GLN A 28 -9.83 26.13 24.43
C GLN A 28 -10.74 25.23 23.62
N GLN A 29 -10.73 23.95 23.95
CA GLN A 29 -11.57 22.94 23.32
C GLN A 29 -12.77 22.60 24.21
N PRO A 30 -13.95 22.31 23.63
CA PRO A 30 -15.12 21.94 24.40
C PRO A 30 -14.88 20.62 25.14
N LYS A 31 -15.47 20.51 26.33
CA LYS A 31 -15.44 19.25 27.10
C LYS A 31 -16.53 18.33 26.60
N LEU A 32 -16.12 17.22 25.99
CA LEU A 32 -17.02 16.16 25.57
C LEU A 32 -17.58 15.40 26.78
N ARG A 33 -18.82 14.96 26.66
CA ARG A 33 -19.49 14.07 27.62
C ARG A 33 -20.34 13.09 26.85
N VAL A 34 -20.01 11.82 26.93
CA VAL A 34 -20.79 10.77 26.28
C VAL A 34 -21.75 10.13 27.28
N ARG A 35 -23.01 9.95 26.85
CA ARG A 35 -24.05 9.24 27.62
C ARG A 35 -24.63 8.15 26.76
N CYS A 36 -24.71 6.94 27.30
CA CYS A 36 -25.35 5.79 26.67
C CYS A 36 -26.54 5.34 27.54
N PHE A 37 -27.67 5.04 26.91
CA PHE A 37 -28.92 4.69 27.59
C PHE A 37 -29.37 3.25 27.31
N CYS A 38 -28.48 2.39 26.82
CA CYS A 38 -28.79 0.98 26.62
C CYS A 38 -28.92 0.23 27.96
N HIS A 39 -29.67 -0.87 27.97
CA HIS A 39 -29.93 -1.65 29.18
C HIS A 39 -28.66 -2.32 29.74
N ASN A 40 -27.77 -2.78 28.85
CA ASN A 40 -26.57 -3.54 29.20
C ASN A 40 -25.32 -2.83 28.68
N ARG A 41 -24.27 -2.76 29.50
CA ARG A 41 -22.95 -2.20 29.15
C ARG A 41 -22.92 -0.70 28.83
N ALA A 42 -23.96 0.06 29.20
CA ALA A 42 -24.04 1.51 28.93
C ALA A 42 -22.78 2.28 29.34
N GLN A 43 -22.25 2.02 30.54
CA GLN A 43 -21.04 2.69 31.01
C GLN A 43 -19.81 2.36 30.17
N PHE A 44 -19.63 1.09 29.77
CA PHE A 44 -18.51 0.67 28.93
C PHE A 44 -18.61 1.25 27.51
N ILE A 45 -19.81 1.28 26.94
CA ILE A 45 -20.04 1.88 25.62
C ILE A 45 -19.77 3.39 25.67
N ALA A 46 -20.29 4.09 26.69
CA ALA A 46 -20.07 5.51 26.86
C ALA A 46 -18.57 5.84 27.00
N GLN A 47 -17.86 5.10 27.85
CA GLN A 47 -16.41 5.28 28.01
C GLN A 47 -15.66 5.04 26.71
N ARG A 48 -15.94 3.92 26.02
CA ARG A 48 -15.24 3.58 24.78
C ARG A 48 -15.44 4.63 23.69
N VAL A 49 -16.68 5.13 23.56
CA VAL A 49 -17.00 6.20 22.62
C VAL A 49 -16.29 7.49 23.02
N GLU A 50 -16.27 7.85 24.32
CA GLU A 50 -15.51 9.01 24.81
C GLU A 50 -14.02 8.90 24.46
N ASP A 51 -13.40 7.73 24.64
CA ASP A 51 -12.00 7.49 24.27
C ASP A 51 -11.72 7.67 22.77
N ILE A 52 -12.61 7.18 21.89
CA ILE A 52 -12.51 7.38 20.43
C ILE A 52 -12.59 8.87 20.09
N LEU A 53 -13.52 9.58 20.72
CA LEU A 53 -13.79 10.99 20.46
C LEU A 53 -12.61 11.87 20.91
N ASP A 54 -12.10 11.63 22.12
CA ASP A 54 -10.94 12.33 22.67
C ASP A 54 -9.69 12.05 21.83
N THR A 55 -9.50 10.80 21.38
CA THR A 55 -8.42 10.42 20.47
C THR A 55 -8.53 11.19 19.16
N ALA A 56 -9.68 11.15 18.48
CA ALA A 56 -9.87 11.83 17.20
C ALA A 56 -9.66 13.34 17.31
N GLN A 57 -10.13 13.98 18.38
CA GLN A 57 -9.89 15.39 18.65
C GLN A 57 -8.39 15.69 18.84
N ASN A 58 -7.69 14.92 19.67
CA ASN A 58 -6.26 15.11 19.91
C ASN A 58 -5.43 14.93 18.62
N LEU A 59 -5.78 13.91 17.82
CA LEU A 59 -5.13 13.67 16.53
C LEU A 59 -5.37 14.83 15.56
N LEU A 60 -6.60 15.36 15.47
CA LEU A 60 -6.88 16.54 14.63
C LEU A 60 -6.08 17.77 15.07
N LEU A 61 -6.00 18.02 16.38
CA LEU A 61 -5.29 19.17 16.95
C LEU A 61 -3.77 19.10 16.78
N SER A 62 -3.21 17.91 16.51
CA SER A 62 -1.80 17.76 16.16
C SER A 62 -1.43 18.38 14.81
N GLN A 63 -2.42 18.60 13.93
CA GLN A 63 -2.26 19.17 12.58
C GLN A 63 -1.30 18.40 11.66
N LEU A 64 -1.11 17.10 11.89
CA LEU A 64 -0.27 16.23 11.05
C LEU A 64 -1.05 15.54 9.91
N ASN A 65 -2.29 15.96 9.64
CA ASN A 65 -3.15 15.38 8.59
C ASN A 65 -3.25 13.84 8.66
N LEU A 66 -3.52 13.32 9.86
CA LEU A 66 -3.56 11.87 10.09
C LEU A 66 -4.84 11.23 9.56
N ARG A 67 -4.75 9.93 9.29
CA ARG A 67 -5.90 9.03 9.16
C ARG A 67 -6.09 8.25 10.46
N TYR A 68 -7.28 8.26 11.03
CA TYR A 68 -7.60 7.45 12.21
C TYR A 68 -8.48 6.27 11.79
N LEU A 69 -7.91 5.06 11.88
CA LEU A 69 -8.56 3.81 11.52
C LEU A 69 -9.20 3.17 12.75
N ILE A 70 -10.52 3.02 12.72
CA ILE A 70 -11.35 2.43 13.77
C ILE A 70 -12.03 1.18 13.21
N GLN A 71 -12.17 0.14 14.02
CA GLN A 71 -12.98 -1.03 13.68
C GLN A 71 -14.20 -1.13 14.58
N VAL A 72 -15.37 -1.31 13.96
CA VAL A 72 -16.62 -1.59 14.65
C VAL A 72 -17.18 -2.89 14.09
N GLN A 73 -17.13 -3.95 14.90
CA GLN A 73 -17.45 -5.31 14.47
C GLN A 73 -16.60 -5.74 13.25
N GLN A 74 -17.23 -5.97 12.10
CA GLN A 74 -16.56 -6.38 10.85
C GLN A 74 -16.32 -5.23 9.88
N HIS A 75 -16.72 -4.00 10.26
CA HIS A 75 -16.58 -2.81 9.43
C HIS A 75 -15.42 -1.97 9.93
N TYR A 76 -14.76 -1.31 8.99
CA TYR A 76 -13.68 -0.38 9.24
C TYR A 76 -14.15 1.03 8.92
N HIS A 77 -13.61 1.99 9.63
CA HIS A 77 -13.92 3.38 9.46
C HIS A 77 -12.64 4.19 9.50
N VAL A 78 -12.47 5.08 8.54
CA VAL A 78 -11.33 5.99 8.53
C VAL A 78 -11.82 7.42 8.64
N LEU A 79 -11.28 8.14 9.62
CA LEU A 79 -11.40 9.59 9.70
C LEU A 79 -10.14 10.21 9.11
N GLU A 80 -10.28 10.99 8.04
CA GLU A 80 -9.19 11.80 7.48
C GLU A 80 -9.21 13.14 8.22
N LEU A 81 -8.24 13.36 9.10
CA LEU A 81 -8.22 14.44 10.07
C LEU A 81 -7.48 15.66 9.53
N VAL A 82 -8.05 16.27 8.48
CA VAL A 82 -7.59 17.55 7.95
C VAL A 82 -8.39 18.68 8.63
N PRO A 83 -7.73 19.68 9.27
CA PRO A 83 -8.42 20.77 9.95
C PRO A 83 -9.46 21.47 9.06
N GLY A 84 -10.72 21.51 9.52
CA GLY A 84 -11.85 22.11 8.79
C GLY A 84 -12.37 21.31 7.59
N GLN A 85 -11.77 20.15 7.29
CA GLN A 85 -12.16 19.27 6.20
C GLN A 85 -12.11 17.79 6.60
N VAL A 86 -12.51 17.49 7.83
CA VAL A 86 -12.56 16.12 8.33
C VAL A 86 -13.54 15.32 7.49
N LYS A 87 -13.07 14.20 6.94
CA LYS A 87 -13.88 13.25 6.16
C LYS A 87 -14.01 11.93 6.90
N HIS A 88 -15.08 11.21 6.60
CA HIS A 88 -15.35 9.88 7.11
C HIS A 88 -15.55 8.93 5.93
N ALA A 89 -14.75 7.87 5.88
CA ALA A 89 -14.91 6.75 4.97
C ALA A 89 -15.37 5.52 5.76
N ALA A 90 -16.53 4.97 5.39
CA ALA A 90 -17.03 3.70 5.92
C ALA A 90 -16.67 2.55 4.96
N LEU A 91 -16.02 1.52 5.47
CA LEU A 91 -15.42 0.43 4.71
C LEU A 91 -16.04 -0.88 5.20
N THR A 92 -16.78 -1.55 4.33
CA THR A 92 -17.67 -2.64 4.76
C THR A 92 -16.95 -3.96 5.02
N SER A 93 -15.68 -4.10 4.60
CA SER A 93 -14.93 -5.34 4.66
C SER A 93 -13.42 -5.09 4.67
N LEU A 94 -12.65 -6.15 4.92
CA LEU A 94 -11.19 -6.11 4.86
C LEU A 94 -10.69 -5.80 3.43
N PRO A 95 -11.21 -6.40 2.34
CA PRO A 95 -10.87 -5.96 0.98
C PRO A 95 -11.11 -4.47 0.72
N ALA A 96 -12.23 -3.91 1.21
CA ALA A 96 -12.48 -2.47 1.07
C ALA A 96 -11.45 -1.62 1.86
N LEU A 97 -10.92 -2.15 2.97
CA LEU A 97 -9.81 -1.53 3.69
C LEU A 97 -8.51 -1.60 2.89
N PHE A 98 -8.19 -2.73 2.25
CA PHE A 98 -7.04 -2.82 1.35
C PHE A 98 -7.16 -1.82 0.19
N ASP A 99 -8.33 -1.72 -0.43
CA ASP A 99 -8.58 -0.76 -1.52
C ASP A 99 -8.40 0.69 -1.04
N TYR A 100 -8.89 1.03 0.15
CA TYR A 100 -8.71 2.35 0.75
C TYR A 100 -7.24 2.65 1.04
N LEU A 101 -6.52 1.71 1.65
CA LEU A 101 -5.11 1.87 1.99
C LEU A 101 -4.22 1.97 0.74
N ALA A 102 -4.64 1.40 -0.38
CA ALA A 102 -3.94 1.47 -1.67
C ALA A 102 -4.19 2.77 -2.46
N GLN A 103 -5.06 3.66 -1.97
CA GLN A 103 -5.31 4.93 -2.64
C GLN A 103 -4.07 5.83 -2.54
N GLU A 104 -3.69 6.41 -3.68
CA GLU A 104 -2.64 7.40 -3.75
C GLU A 104 -2.94 8.59 -2.83
N GLN A 105 -1.90 9.06 -2.16
CA GLN A 105 -1.95 10.24 -1.30
C GLN A 105 -1.22 11.38 -1.99
N SER A 106 -1.67 12.62 -1.78
CA SER A 106 -0.97 13.81 -2.31
C SER A 106 0.20 14.25 -1.44
N SER A 107 0.25 13.78 -0.19
CA SER A 107 1.25 14.08 0.83
C SER A 107 1.28 12.96 1.85
N TYR A 108 2.39 12.81 2.56
CA TYR A 108 2.47 11.83 3.65
C TYR A 108 1.34 12.02 4.66
N SER A 109 0.56 10.95 4.89
CA SER A 109 -0.53 10.92 5.86
C SER A 109 -0.30 9.79 6.86
N PRO A 110 0.13 10.10 8.11
CA PRO A 110 0.31 9.09 9.14
C PRO A 110 -1.01 8.40 9.44
N LEU A 111 -0.97 7.10 9.74
CA LEU A 111 -2.15 6.32 10.12
C LEU A 111 -2.08 5.98 11.61
N HIS A 112 -3.03 6.51 12.38
CA HIS A 112 -3.26 6.11 13.75
C HIS A 112 -4.23 4.94 13.78
N LEU A 113 -3.78 3.80 14.32
CA LEU A 113 -4.61 2.61 14.44
C LEU A 113 -5.28 2.60 15.81
N ASP A 114 -6.60 2.42 15.82
CA ASP A 114 -7.33 2.20 17.06
C ASP A 114 -6.86 0.92 17.78
N PRO A 115 -6.63 0.95 19.12
CA PRO A 115 -6.11 -0.21 19.85
C PRO A 115 -6.99 -1.47 19.78
N MET A 116 -8.28 -1.34 19.44
CA MET A 116 -9.21 -2.46 19.31
C MET A 116 -9.47 -2.84 17.84
N ALA A 117 -8.73 -2.25 16.89
CA ALA A 117 -8.83 -2.57 15.47
C ALA A 117 -7.79 -3.62 15.06
N LEU A 118 -8.18 -4.47 14.11
CA LEU A 118 -7.34 -5.45 13.42
C LEU A 118 -6.66 -6.46 14.36
N GLU A 119 -7.23 -6.77 15.52
CA GLU A 119 -6.59 -7.57 16.59
C GLU A 119 -5.96 -8.90 16.12
N ASP A 120 -6.57 -9.56 15.13
CA ASP A 120 -6.10 -10.83 14.58
C ASP A 120 -5.53 -10.73 13.16
N HIS A 121 -5.22 -9.52 12.67
CA HIS A 121 -4.65 -9.31 11.35
C HIS A 121 -3.26 -8.69 11.40
N ASP A 122 -2.39 -9.11 10.48
CA ASP A 122 -1.04 -8.56 10.26
C ASP A 122 -0.98 -7.04 10.10
N LEU A 123 -2.06 -6.42 9.64
CA LEU A 123 -2.15 -4.97 9.46
C LEU A 123 -2.03 -4.23 10.80
N SER A 124 -2.43 -4.85 11.92
CA SER A 124 -2.27 -4.27 13.25
C SER A 124 -0.82 -4.05 13.66
N LEU A 125 0.10 -4.83 13.10
CA LEU A 125 1.52 -4.75 13.41
C LEU A 125 2.25 -3.77 12.49
N LEU A 126 1.92 -3.75 11.20
CA LEU A 126 2.67 -2.97 10.21
C LEU A 126 2.14 -1.54 10.03
N LEU A 127 0.83 -1.30 10.14
CA LEU A 127 0.28 0.05 9.90
C LEU A 127 0.82 1.10 10.88
N PRO A 128 1.00 0.82 12.19
CA PRO A 128 1.60 1.77 13.12
C PRO A 128 3.08 2.08 12.84
N MET A 129 3.76 1.29 12.00
CA MET A 129 5.18 1.46 11.71
C MET A 129 5.46 2.45 10.56
N GLY A 130 4.44 2.99 9.88
CA GLY A 130 4.61 3.91 8.76
C GLY A 130 5.49 5.12 9.10
N GLN A 131 6.48 5.39 8.25
CA GLN A 131 7.45 6.48 8.36
C GLN A 131 7.44 7.31 7.09
N PRO A 132 7.59 8.65 7.20
CA PRO A 132 7.76 9.49 6.03
C PRO A 132 9.09 9.19 5.33
N ASP A 133 9.17 9.51 4.05
CA ASP A 133 10.39 9.39 3.24
C ASP A 133 11.01 7.98 3.30
N SER A 134 10.20 6.93 3.37
CA SER A 134 10.66 5.54 3.46
C SER A 134 9.75 4.62 2.66
N LEU A 135 10.35 3.59 2.06
CA LEU A 135 9.67 2.45 1.48
C LEU A 135 9.83 1.29 2.45
N GLN A 136 8.75 0.87 3.10
CA GLN A 136 8.79 -0.18 4.11
C GLN A 136 8.17 -1.45 3.59
N VAL A 137 9.01 -2.46 3.36
CA VAL A 137 8.63 -3.78 2.87
C VAL A 137 8.43 -4.71 4.05
N PHE A 138 7.24 -5.28 4.16
CA PHE A 138 6.89 -6.28 5.16
C PHE A 138 6.53 -7.58 4.46
N TYR A 139 6.96 -8.72 4.99
CA TYR A 139 6.50 -10.02 4.50
C TYR A 139 6.19 -10.99 5.63
N ARG A 140 5.25 -11.89 5.35
CA ARG A 140 4.90 -13.00 6.24
C ARG A 140 4.79 -14.27 5.44
N VAL A 141 5.43 -15.34 5.91
CA VAL A 141 5.36 -16.65 5.26
C VAL A 141 4.31 -17.50 5.94
N SER A 142 3.39 -18.08 5.16
CA SER A 142 2.38 -19.02 5.64
C SER A 142 2.03 -20.01 4.54
N GLU A 143 2.09 -21.31 4.86
CA GLU A 143 1.63 -22.41 3.97
C GLU A 143 2.20 -22.39 2.54
N GLY A 144 3.51 -22.16 2.39
CA GLY A 144 4.14 -22.10 1.07
C GLY A 144 3.78 -20.86 0.26
N LEU A 145 3.13 -19.87 0.89
CA LEU A 145 2.84 -18.56 0.35
C LEU A 145 3.52 -17.49 1.21
N ALA A 146 3.76 -16.33 0.61
CA ALA A 146 4.20 -15.12 1.29
C ALA A 146 3.20 -14.00 1.03
N ASP A 147 2.71 -13.39 2.10
CA ASP A 147 2.00 -12.12 2.06
C ASP A 147 3.04 -11.00 2.12
N LEU A 148 3.08 -10.17 1.09
CA LEU A 148 4.01 -9.06 0.92
C LEU A 148 3.22 -7.75 0.99
N TYR A 149 3.67 -6.83 1.82
CA TYR A 149 3.10 -5.50 1.97
C TYR A 149 4.20 -4.47 1.76
N VAL A 150 3.87 -3.36 1.12
CA VAL A 150 4.78 -2.20 1.00
C VAL A 150 4.02 -0.96 1.42
N LEU A 151 4.50 -0.26 2.44
CA LEU A 151 4.10 1.12 2.70
C LEU A 151 5.03 2.03 1.90
N ASP A 152 4.44 2.87 1.06
CA ASP A 152 5.21 3.81 0.24
C ASP A 152 5.58 5.09 1.01
N GLU A 153 6.31 5.98 0.34
CA GLU A 153 6.81 7.23 0.90
C GLU A 153 5.70 8.19 1.38
N LEU A 154 4.44 7.98 0.95
CA LEU A 154 3.27 8.76 1.36
C LEU A 154 2.32 7.99 2.28
N ASN A 155 2.74 6.80 2.72
CA ASN A 155 1.98 5.87 3.57
C ASN A 155 0.74 5.27 2.88
N ALA A 156 0.76 5.13 1.55
CA ALA A 156 -0.15 4.28 0.81
C ALA A 156 0.39 2.83 0.80
N MET A 157 -0.50 1.86 0.95
CA MET A 157 -0.14 0.46 1.06
C MET A 157 -0.35 -0.28 -0.25
N TRP A 158 0.64 -1.05 -0.66
CA TRP A 158 0.50 -2.07 -1.69
C TRP A 158 0.58 -3.45 -1.05
N HIS A 159 -0.18 -4.41 -1.53
CA HIS A 159 -0.20 -5.79 -1.03
C HIS A 159 -0.24 -6.79 -2.18
N GLN A 160 0.47 -7.90 -2.01
CA GLN A 160 0.39 -9.05 -2.91
C GLN A 160 0.68 -10.34 -2.15
N ARG A 161 -0.01 -11.41 -2.53
CA ARG A 161 0.28 -12.77 -2.06
C ARG A 161 0.97 -13.57 -3.16
N LEU A 162 2.11 -14.16 -2.85
CA LEU A 162 2.98 -14.85 -3.80
C LEU A 162 3.37 -16.26 -3.32
N PRO A 163 3.63 -17.22 -4.22
CA PRO A 163 4.33 -18.45 -3.87
C PRO A 163 5.66 -18.18 -3.17
N TRP A 164 5.92 -18.91 -2.09
CA TRP A 164 7.14 -18.79 -1.31
C TRP A 164 8.08 -19.96 -1.59
N HIS A 165 9.30 -19.64 -2.03
CA HIS A 165 10.39 -20.61 -2.12
C HIS A 165 11.45 -20.29 -1.06
N ASP A 166 12.08 -19.13 -1.18
CA ASP A 166 13.01 -18.58 -0.18
C ASP A 166 12.99 -17.05 -0.16
N GLU A 167 13.60 -16.48 0.88
CA GLU A 167 13.65 -15.03 1.11
C GLU A 167 14.35 -14.24 -0.01
N GLN A 168 15.44 -14.78 -0.58
CA GLN A 168 16.14 -14.12 -1.68
C GLN A 168 15.28 -14.10 -2.94
N SER A 169 14.63 -15.21 -3.27
CA SER A 169 13.77 -15.33 -4.44
C SER A 169 12.54 -14.40 -4.38
N LEU A 170 12.07 -14.07 -3.18
CA LEU A 170 10.99 -13.10 -2.96
C LEU A 170 11.50 -11.66 -3.02
N LEU A 171 12.56 -11.35 -2.27
CA LEU A 171 12.93 -9.96 -1.99
C LEU A 171 13.92 -9.36 -2.99
N VAL A 172 14.80 -10.15 -3.63
CA VAL A 172 15.77 -9.62 -4.61
C VAL A 172 15.09 -8.99 -5.83
N PRO A 173 14.08 -9.61 -6.48
CA PRO A 173 13.39 -8.98 -7.60
C PRO A 173 12.67 -7.68 -7.21
N LEU A 174 12.06 -7.66 -6.01
CA LEU A 174 11.43 -6.45 -5.48
C LEU A 174 12.45 -5.34 -5.20
N GLN A 175 13.58 -5.66 -4.57
CA GLN A 175 14.66 -4.69 -4.32
C GLN A 175 15.17 -4.08 -5.63
N ARG A 176 15.40 -4.89 -6.66
CA ARG A 176 15.80 -4.39 -7.99
C ARG A 176 14.77 -3.42 -8.55
N PHE A 177 13.49 -3.77 -8.44
CA PHE A 177 12.39 -2.92 -8.88
C PHE A 177 12.28 -1.59 -8.11
N LEU A 178 12.40 -1.62 -6.79
CA LEU A 178 12.34 -0.40 -5.98
C LEU A 178 13.53 0.53 -6.26
N LEU A 179 14.73 -0.05 -6.46
CA LEU A 179 15.91 0.72 -6.85
C LEU A 179 15.81 1.28 -8.28
N SER A 180 15.18 0.56 -9.21
CA SER A 180 15.00 1.07 -10.58
C SER A 180 14.04 2.26 -10.64
N ILE A 181 13.00 2.31 -9.77
CA ILE A 181 12.17 3.50 -9.59
C ILE A 181 13.04 4.70 -9.16
N GLN A 182 13.90 4.52 -8.16
CA GLN A 182 14.78 5.59 -7.67
C GLN A 182 15.74 6.07 -8.77
N TYR A 183 16.36 5.13 -9.50
CA TYR A 183 17.26 5.45 -10.61
C TYR A 183 16.58 6.23 -11.74
N ARG A 184 15.33 5.87 -12.10
CA ARG A 184 14.58 6.60 -13.14
C ARG A 184 14.20 8.02 -12.71
N ARG A 185 13.87 8.20 -11.43
CA ARG A 185 13.64 9.53 -10.86
C ARG A 185 14.89 10.41 -11.02
N ASP A 186 16.08 9.86 -10.73
CA ASP A 186 17.35 10.57 -10.93
C ASP A 186 17.63 10.90 -12.40
N ALA A 187 17.44 9.92 -13.29
CA ALA A 187 17.68 10.10 -14.71
C ALA A 187 16.74 11.14 -15.35
N SER A 188 15.61 11.43 -14.71
CA SER A 188 14.63 12.44 -15.15
C SER A 188 14.96 13.86 -14.66
N LEU A 189 15.92 14.02 -13.74
CA LEU A 189 16.26 15.32 -13.18
C LEU A 189 17.24 16.10 -14.08
N PRO A 190 17.12 17.44 -14.17
CA PRO A 190 18.11 18.28 -14.84
C PRO A 190 19.50 18.14 -14.20
N MET A 191 20.57 18.26 -15.01
CA MET A 191 21.95 18.12 -14.53
C MET A 191 22.34 19.08 -13.39
N ASP A 192 21.70 20.25 -13.30
CA ASP A 192 21.97 21.28 -12.28
C ASP A 192 21.07 21.16 -11.03
N SER A 193 20.30 20.08 -10.91
CA SER A 193 19.43 19.85 -9.75
C SER A 193 20.22 19.39 -8.52
N VAL A 194 19.73 19.76 -7.33
CA VAL A 194 20.22 19.19 -6.08
C VAL A 194 19.83 17.71 -6.07
N GLN A 195 20.79 16.82 -5.76
CA GLN A 195 20.53 15.39 -5.64
C GLN A 195 19.31 15.15 -4.72
N PRO A 196 18.28 14.45 -5.22
CA PRO A 196 17.08 14.20 -4.43
C PRO A 196 17.43 13.28 -3.27
N LYS A 197 16.82 13.52 -2.11
CA LYS A 197 16.87 12.54 -1.02
C LYS A 197 15.92 11.40 -1.39
N HIS A 198 16.46 10.21 -1.63
CA HIS A 198 15.64 9.03 -1.86
C HIS A 198 15.04 8.51 -0.56
N PRO A 199 13.85 7.88 -0.64
CA PRO A 199 13.33 7.17 0.50
C PRO A 199 14.21 5.97 0.84
N ASP A 200 14.47 5.75 2.13
CA ASP A 200 15.16 4.55 2.60
C ASP A 200 14.29 3.32 2.30
N ILE A 201 14.90 2.21 1.86
CA ILE A 201 14.18 0.94 1.68
C ILE A 201 14.44 0.05 2.88
N LEU A 202 13.41 -0.15 3.69
CA LEU A 202 13.46 -0.88 4.96
C LEU A 202 12.72 -2.22 4.84
N TYR A 203 13.29 -3.27 5.40
CA TYR A 203 12.77 -4.63 5.29
C TYR A 203 12.39 -5.20 6.65
N TYR A 204 11.25 -5.87 6.70
CA TYR A 204 10.67 -6.41 7.92
C TYR A 204 10.00 -7.76 7.69
N GLN A 205 10.14 -8.67 8.65
CA GLN A 205 9.42 -9.94 8.68
C GLN A 205 8.40 -9.95 9.82
N LEU A 206 7.17 -10.36 9.52
CA LEU A 206 6.15 -10.63 10.52
C LEU A 206 6.31 -12.05 11.05
N LEU A 207 6.35 -12.20 12.37
CA LEU A 207 6.58 -13.47 13.06
C LEU A 207 5.53 -13.74 14.15
N PRO A 208 5.22 -15.01 14.44
CA PRO A 208 5.73 -16.21 13.77
C PRO A 208 5.15 -16.40 12.35
N SER A 209 5.92 -17.08 11.51
CA SER A 209 5.43 -17.65 10.24
C SER A 209 4.39 -18.74 10.51
N GLY A 210 3.56 -19.03 9.51
CA GLY A 210 2.51 -20.06 9.56
C GLY A 210 1.12 -19.49 9.80
N THR A 211 0.16 -20.39 10.05
CA THR A 211 -1.29 -20.11 10.06
C THR A 211 -1.81 -19.39 11.30
N GLY A 212 -1.00 -19.29 12.36
CA GLY A 212 -1.37 -18.56 13.57
C GLY A 212 -1.48 -17.06 13.34
N ARG A 213 -1.60 -16.27 14.41
CA ARG A 213 -1.44 -14.80 14.31
C ARG A 213 0.03 -14.40 14.43
N ALA A 214 0.48 -13.46 13.60
CA ALA A 214 1.72 -12.76 13.85
C ALA A 214 1.61 -11.98 15.17
N ARG A 215 2.73 -11.77 15.85
CA ARG A 215 2.80 -11.09 17.15
C ARG A 215 3.89 -10.04 17.21
N ARG A 216 4.85 -10.06 16.29
CA ARG A 216 5.95 -9.11 16.25
C ARG A 216 6.41 -8.87 14.84
N VAL A 217 7.09 -7.74 14.67
CA VAL A 217 7.82 -7.37 13.46
C VAL A 217 9.31 -7.42 13.78
N GLU A 218 10.09 -8.08 12.93
CA GLU A 218 11.54 -8.17 13.04
C GLU A 218 12.18 -7.46 11.85
N ALA A 219 13.13 -6.56 12.10
CA ALA A 219 13.88 -5.89 11.04
C ALA A 219 14.80 -6.89 10.34
N ARG A 220 14.89 -6.78 9.01
CA ARG A 220 15.73 -7.62 8.16
C ARG A 220 16.69 -6.73 7.37
N PRO A 221 17.92 -7.19 7.09
CA PRO A 221 18.80 -6.48 6.19
C PRO A 221 18.20 -6.44 4.78
N ALA A 222 18.53 -5.42 4.00
CA ALA A 222 18.19 -5.40 2.59
C ALA A 222 18.76 -6.65 1.89
N PRO A 223 18.00 -7.27 0.97
CA PRO A 223 18.45 -8.47 0.28
C PRO A 223 19.68 -8.13 -0.57
N GLN A 224 20.73 -8.95 -0.44
CA GLN A 224 21.91 -8.78 -1.29
C GLN A 224 21.56 -9.20 -2.71
N THR A 225 21.70 -8.28 -3.65
CA THR A 225 21.52 -8.59 -5.08
C THR A 225 22.81 -9.22 -5.59
N PRO A 226 22.86 -10.55 -5.85
CA PRO A 226 24.10 -11.17 -6.31
C PRO A 226 24.40 -10.68 -7.72
N VAL A 227 25.62 -10.20 -7.95
CA VAL A 227 26.09 -9.71 -9.27
C VAL A 227 25.96 -10.77 -10.37
N ASN A 228 26.00 -12.06 -9.99
CA ASN A 228 26.11 -13.18 -10.92
C ASN A 228 24.93 -14.17 -10.90
N LYS A 229 23.79 -13.87 -10.25
CA LYS A 229 22.59 -14.69 -10.45
C LYS A 229 21.82 -14.14 -11.66
N PRO A 230 21.70 -14.90 -12.77
CA PRO A 230 20.88 -14.53 -13.90
C PRO A 230 19.41 -14.69 -13.49
N PHE A 231 18.87 -13.69 -12.78
CA PHE A 231 17.43 -13.49 -12.84
C PHE A 231 17.12 -12.99 -14.25
N TYR A 232 16.07 -13.56 -14.81
CA TYR A 232 15.61 -13.16 -16.12
C TYR A 232 15.00 -11.77 -16.02
N ASP A 233 15.79 -10.74 -16.35
CA ASP A 233 15.39 -9.34 -16.19
C ASP A 233 14.38 -8.98 -17.27
N VAL A 234 13.11 -8.89 -16.87
CA VAL A 234 12.05 -8.35 -17.71
C VAL A 234 11.84 -6.89 -17.33
N GLN A 235 11.94 -6.02 -18.34
CA GLN A 235 11.66 -4.61 -18.21
C GLN A 235 10.36 -4.29 -18.93
N ALA A 236 9.61 -3.32 -18.42
CA ALA A 236 8.36 -2.90 -19.03
C ALA A 236 8.36 -1.38 -19.26
N ILE A 237 7.76 -0.95 -20.36
CA ILE A 237 7.46 0.44 -20.65
C ILE A 237 5.95 0.54 -20.86
N VAL A 238 5.31 1.45 -20.12
CA VAL A 238 3.87 1.71 -20.24
C VAL A 238 3.68 3.15 -20.70
N GLY A 239 3.14 3.29 -21.90
CA GLY A 239 2.85 4.57 -22.54
C GLY A 239 1.36 4.84 -22.71
N LYS A 240 1.03 6.07 -23.12
CA LYS A 240 -0.34 6.42 -23.54
C LYS A 240 -0.62 5.86 -24.93
N ALA A 241 -1.83 5.31 -25.11
CA ALA A 241 -2.35 4.89 -26.40
C ALA A 241 -3.53 5.81 -26.81
N ALA A 242 -4.61 5.22 -27.33
CA ALA A 242 -5.89 5.90 -27.51
C ALA A 242 -6.45 6.43 -26.17
N PRO A 243 -7.38 7.41 -26.16
CA PRO A 243 -7.95 7.96 -24.93
C PRO A 243 -8.47 6.87 -23.98
N GLY A 244 -7.92 6.83 -22.76
CA GLY A 244 -8.28 5.85 -21.74
C GLY A 244 -7.60 4.48 -21.87
N LYS A 245 -6.71 4.29 -22.84
CA LYS A 245 -5.92 3.06 -23.01
C LYS A 245 -4.43 3.32 -22.77
N VAL A 246 -3.78 2.30 -22.22
CA VAL A 246 -2.32 2.24 -22.12
C VAL A 246 -1.79 1.31 -23.21
N GLN A 247 -0.54 1.51 -23.61
CA GLN A 247 0.20 0.61 -24.47
C GLN A 247 1.37 0.04 -23.68
N VAL A 248 1.56 -1.28 -23.78
CA VAL A 248 2.66 -1.98 -23.10
C VAL A 248 3.73 -2.41 -24.10
N THR A 249 4.99 -2.18 -23.75
CA THR A 249 6.16 -2.78 -24.40
C THR A 249 6.99 -3.50 -23.35
N LEU A 250 7.39 -4.74 -23.62
CA LEU A 250 8.21 -5.56 -22.75
C LEU A 250 9.59 -5.79 -23.39
N TYR A 251 10.63 -5.69 -22.59
CA TYR A 251 11.98 -6.06 -22.97
C TYR A 251 12.43 -7.27 -22.17
N CYS A 252 12.96 -8.25 -22.91
CA CYS A 252 13.33 -9.56 -22.42
C CYS A 252 14.70 -9.87 -23.04
N ASN A 253 15.77 -9.87 -22.23
CA ASN A 253 17.16 -10.00 -22.69
C ASN A 253 17.50 -9.09 -23.89
N GLN A 254 17.12 -7.80 -23.83
CA GLN A 254 17.32 -6.80 -24.90
C GLN A 254 16.48 -7.00 -26.16
N ARG A 255 15.62 -8.03 -26.21
CA ARG A 255 14.61 -8.19 -27.27
C ARG A 255 13.34 -7.46 -26.89
N GLU A 256 12.84 -6.63 -27.80
CA GLU A 256 11.60 -5.88 -27.65
C GLU A 256 10.39 -6.71 -28.10
N PHE A 257 9.31 -6.61 -27.33
CA PHE A 257 7.99 -7.14 -27.67
C PHE A 257 6.96 -6.06 -27.37
N SER A 258 6.23 -5.59 -28.38
CA SER A 258 5.27 -4.50 -28.22
C SER A 258 3.83 -4.98 -28.44
N GLU A 259 2.88 -4.35 -27.73
CA GLU A 259 1.46 -4.58 -27.94
C GLU A 259 1.01 -4.16 -29.35
N LEU A 260 1.71 -3.22 -30.00
CA LEU A 260 1.46 -2.85 -31.40
C LEU A 260 1.75 -3.99 -32.38
N GLU A 261 2.79 -4.79 -32.10
CA GLU A 261 3.18 -5.91 -32.95
C GLU A 261 2.36 -7.17 -32.67
N HIS A 262 2.13 -7.47 -31.39
CA HIS A 262 1.55 -8.74 -30.95
C HIS A 262 0.10 -8.68 -30.47
N GLY A 263 -0.45 -7.48 -30.26
CA GLY A 263 -1.81 -7.28 -29.73
C GLY A 263 -2.05 -8.10 -28.46
N ASP A 264 -3.20 -8.78 -28.41
CA ASP A 264 -3.62 -9.62 -27.29
C ASP A 264 -2.67 -10.81 -27.01
N GLN A 265 -1.77 -11.14 -27.94
CA GLN A 265 -0.82 -12.25 -27.79
C GLN A 265 0.50 -11.85 -27.13
N LEU A 266 0.70 -10.56 -26.80
CA LEU A 266 1.95 -10.04 -26.25
C LEU A 266 2.50 -10.92 -25.13
N PHE A 267 1.71 -11.14 -24.07
CA PHE A 267 2.16 -11.92 -22.91
C PHE A 267 2.46 -13.38 -23.25
N SER A 268 1.69 -14.01 -24.15
CA SER A 268 1.94 -15.38 -24.59
C SER A 268 3.22 -15.53 -25.40
N VAL A 269 3.55 -14.56 -26.26
CA VAL A 269 4.79 -14.54 -27.04
C VAL A 269 5.99 -14.35 -26.10
N VAL A 270 5.91 -13.40 -25.16
CA VAL A 270 6.98 -13.18 -24.16
C VAL A 270 7.15 -14.39 -23.26
N ALA A 271 6.07 -15.04 -22.83
CA ALA A 271 6.13 -16.25 -22.01
C ALA A 271 6.90 -17.39 -22.70
N ARG A 272 6.68 -17.62 -24.01
CA ARG A 272 7.43 -18.62 -24.78
C ARG A 272 8.91 -18.30 -24.86
N GLU A 273 9.26 -17.05 -25.17
CA GLU A 273 10.67 -16.61 -25.20
C GLU A 273 11.35 -16.82 -23.84
N ILE A 274 10.68 -16.47 -22.74
CA ILE A 274 11.21 -16.70 -21.39
C ILE A 274 11.46 -18.19 -21.16
N VAL A 275 10.53 -19.07 -21.53
CA VAL A 275 10.67 -20.53 -21.34
C VAL A 275 11.81 -21.10 -22.18
N GLU A 276 11.96 -20.69 -23.44
CA GLU A 276 13.04 -21.14 -24.34
C GLU A 276 14.43 -20.76 -23.82
N GLN A 277 14.53 -19.64 -23.12
CA GLN A 277 15.80 -19.11 -22.61
C GLN A 277 16.12 -19.57 -21.18
N ARG A 278 15.18 -20.23 -20.49
CA ARG A 278 15.42 -20.77 -19.14
C ARG A 278 16.44 -21.91 -19.21
N ARG A 279 17.57 -21.70 -18.54
CA ARG A 279 18.62 -22.72 -18.36
C ARG A 279 18.32 -23.70 -17.23
N GLU A 280 17.49 -23.29 -16.27
CA GLU A 280 17.09 -24.09 -15.12
C GLU A 280 15.76 -24.81 -15.40
N THR A 281 15.66 -26.06 -14.97
CA THR A 281 14.45 -26.88 -15.09
C THR A 281 13.33 -26.45 -14.16
N GLU A 282 13.61 -25.62 -13.15
CA GLU A 282 12.59 -25.15 -12.21
C GLU A 282 11.70 -24.06 -12.83
N ARG A 283 10.39 -24.26 -12.73
CA ARG A 283 9.38 -23.28 -13.15
C ARG A 283 9.29 -22.19 -12.08
N TYR A 284 10.14 -21.17 -12.16
CA TYR A 284 10.03 -19.97 -11.31
C TYR A 284 9.14 -18.90 -11.95
N ARG A 285 8.62 -17.98 -11.13
CA ARG A 285 7.79 -16.85 -11.59
C ARG A 285 8.64 -15.81 -12.32
N CYS A 286 8.05 -15.18 -13.33
CA CYS A 286 8.62 -13.99 -13.95
C CYS A 286 8.39 -12.77 -13.06
N TYR A 287 9.44 -11.96 -12.93
CA TYR A 287 9.39 -10.68 -12.23
C TYR A 287 9.80 -9.54 -13.15
N ILE A 288 9.11 -8.41 -13.04
CA ILE A 288 9.49 -7.16 -13.67
C ILE A 288 10.45 -6.45 -12.73
N THR A 289 11.69 -6.28 -13.17
CA THR A 289 12.75 -5.65 -12.39
C THR A 289 12.93 -4.17 -12.72
N ASP A 290 12.28 -3.70 -13.79
CA ASP A 290 12.30 -2.30 -14.21
C ASP A 290 11.01 -1.93 -14.94
N LEU A 291 10.45 -0.76 -14.60
CA LEU A 291 9.21 -0.25 -15.18
C LEU A 291 9.32 1.24 -15.46
N ASP A 292 9.08 1.61 -16.71
CA ASP A 292 8.99 2.99 -17.17
C ASP A 292 7.52 3.42 -17.31
N LEU A 293 7.12 4.42 -16.54
CA LEU A 293 5.80 5.06 -16.60
C LEU A 293 5.85 6.51 -17.14
N SER A 294 7.01 6.99 -17.61
CA SER A 294 7.19 8.37 -18.08
C SER A 294 6.20 8.75 -19.19
N GLY A 295 5.93 7.83 -20.12
CA GLY A 295 4.93 8.03 -21.18
C GLY A 295 3.50 8.23 -20.67
N LEU A 296 3.18 7.72 -19.47
CA LEU A 296 1.88 7.87 -18.82
C LEU A 296 1.82 9.16 -17.98
N LEU A 297 2.85 9.42 -17.20
CA LEU A 297 2.89 10.49 -16.20
C LEU A 297 3.27 11.86 -16.78
N GLY A 298 3.90 11.89 -17.96
CA GLY A 298 4.45 13.13 -18.52
C GLY A 298 5.58 13.66 -17.63
N ASP A 299 5.52 14.95 -17.28
CA ASP A 299 6.54 15.60 -16.44
C ASP A 299 6.38 15.31 -14.94
N GLY A 300 5.30 14.61 -14.55
CA GLY A 300 5.04 14.23 -13.15
C GLY A 300 5.80 12.98 -12.72
N GLN A 301 6.18 12.92 -11.44
CA GLN A 301 6.69 11.70 -10.81
C GLN A 301 5.55 10.98 -10.09
N GLY A 302 5.29 9.72 -10.44
CA GLY A 302 4.28 8.89 -9.78
C GLY A 302 4.78 8.37 -8.43
N SER A 303 3.87 8.05 -7.51
CA SER A 303 4.21 7.41 -6.24
C SER A 303 4.77 6.00 -6.47
N SER A 304 5.62 5.51 -5.57
CA SER A 304 6.14 4.13 -5.69
C SER A 304 5.01 3.09 -5.69
N ASN A 305 3.90 3.37 -5.00
CA ASN A 305 2.70 2.51 -5.02
C ASN A 305 2.11 2.37 -6.43
N LEU A 306 2.05 3.45 -7.22
CA LEU A 306 1.57 3.38 -8.60
C LEU A 306 2.42 2.43 -9.46
N TYR A 307 3.75 2.51 -9.33
CA TYR A 307 4.66 1.59 -10.02
C TYR A 307 4.43 0.14 -9.58
N LEU A 308 4.28 -0.11 -8.27
CA LEU A 308 4.00 -1.45 -7.73
C LEU A 308 2.66 -2.02 -8.24
N ARG A 309 1.64 -1.18 -8.44
CA ARG A 309 0.35 -1.60 -9.02
C ARG A 309 0.51 -2.07 -10.47
N TYR A 310 1.14 -1.26 -11.32
CA TYR A 310 1.43 -1.64 -12.71
C TYR A 310 2.32 -2.88 -12.80
N LYS A 311 3.35 -2.97 -11.94
CA LYS A 311 4.19 -4.17 -11.83
C LYS A 311 3.34 -5.40 -11.53
N ALA A 312 2.46 -5.35 -10.53
CA ALA A 312 1.64 -6.49 -10.14
C ALA A 312 0.69 -6.93 -11.26
N ASP A 313 0.07 -5.99 -11.96
CA ASP A 313 -0.83 -6.29 -13.07
C ASP A 313 -0.10 -6.96 -14.24
N LEU A 314 1.06 -6.42 -14.63
CA LEU A 314 1.87 -6.98 -15.72
C LEU A 314 2.49 -8.33 -15.34
N GLU A 315 2.99 -8.49 -14.11
CA GLU A 315 3.50 -9.77 -13.63
C GLU A 315 2.40 -10.82 -13.53
N ARG A 316 1.18 -10.46 -13.15
CA ARG A 316 0.05 -11.39 -13.17
C ARG A 316 -0.20 -11.89 -14.58
N ALA A 317 -0.34 -10.98 -15.56
CA ALA A 317 -0.58 -11.35 -16.96
C ALA A 317 0.55 -12.23 -17.54
N LEU A 318 1.82 -11.89 -17.25
CA LEU A 318 2.97 -12.70 -17.66
C LEU A 318 2.98 -14.09 -17.03
N ASN A 319 2.73 -14.19 -15.73
CA ASN A 319 2.77 -15.47 -15.03
C ASN A 319 1.57 -16.37 -15.39
N GLU A 320 0.38 -15.80 -15.63
CA GLU A 320 -0.77 -16.53 -16.17
C GLU A 320 -0.46 -17.10 -17.57
N ALA A 321 0.21 -16.33 -18.43
CA ALA A 321 0.65 -16.81 -19.74
C ALA A 321 1.73 -17.90 -19.64
N LEU A 322 2.67 -17.79 -18.68
CA LEU A 322 3.70 -18.79 -18.43
C LEU A 322 3.15 -20.14 -17.96
N GLU A 323 2.02 -20.15 -17.25
CA GLU A 323 1.35 -21.38 -16.82
C GLU A 323 0.71 -22.15 -17.99
N GLN A 324 0.52 -21.49 -19.15
CA GLN A 324 -0.10 -22.07 -20.34
C GLN A 324 0.91 -22.60 -21.39
N VAL A 325 2.21 -22.41 -21.16
CA VAL A 325 3.31 -22.84 -22.05
C VAL A 325 3.91 -24.16 -21.57
#